data_AF-A0AAJ8LWT6-F1
#
_entry.id   AF-A0AAJ8LWT6-F1
#
_cell.length_a   1.000
_cell.length_b   1.000
_cell.length_c   1.000
_cell.angle_alpha   90.00
_cell.angle_beta   90.00
_cell.angle_gamma   90.00
#
_symmetry.space_group_name_H-M   'P 1'
#
loop_
_entity.id
_entity.type
_entity.pdbx_description
1 polymer ?
#
loop_
_entity_poly.entity_id
_entity_poly.type
_entity_poly.pdbx_seq_one_letter_code
_entity_poly.pdbx_strand_id
1 'polypeptide(L)' 'MMFQEIGIGSGIVFLTILFVGLFILLLNILTSIWSYRDSLRKGNSKEFAIIVLIGTLFFPIIGLIVYLIIRNDK' A
#
# COMPACT_ATOMS: atom_id res chain seq x y z
N MET A 1 -23.23 31.50 13.85
CA MET A 1 -23.51 30.69 12.65
C MET A 1 -22.23 30.47 11.83
N MET A 2 -21.45 31.51 11.47
CA MET A 2 -20.20 31.39 10.70
C MET A 2 -19.13 30.44 11.28
N PHE A 3 -18.96 30.39 12.61
CA PHE A 3 -17.99 29.47 13.25
C PHE A 3 -18.37 27.98 13.19
N GLN A 4 -19.67 27.66 13.06
CA GLN A 4 -20.14 26.28 13.01
C GLN A 4 -19.91 25.66 11.62
N GLU A 5 -20.00 26.46 10.55
CA GLU A 5 -19.72 26.01 9.18
C GLU A 5 -18.24 25.69 8.96
N ILE A 6 -17.34 26.51 9.52
CA ILE A 6 -15.88 26.24 9.50
C ILE A 6 -15.56 24.93 10.23
N GLY A 7 -16.20 24.68 11.37
CA GLY A 7 -16.04 23.43 12.14
C GLY A 7 -16.47 22.19 11.36
N ILE A 8 -17.64 22.23 10.71
CA ILE A 8 -18.13 21.11 9.88
C ILE A 8 -17.21 20.87 8.67
N GLY A 9 -16.79 21.94 7.99
CA GLY A 9 -15.85 21.87 6.86
C GLY A 9 -14.52 21.21 7.24
N SER A 10 -13.92 21.64 8.36
CA SER A 10 -12.67 21.04 8.85
C SER A 10 -12.80 19.56 9.25
N GLY A 11 -13.94 19.16 9.83
CA GLY A 11 -14.22 17.77 10.20
C GLY A 11 -14.31 16.84 8.98
N ILE A 12 -15.00 17.28 7.92
CA ILE A 12 -15.13 16.50 6.67
C ILE A 12 -13.77 16.33 5.99
N VAL A 13 -12.96 17.38 5.94
CA VAL A 13 -11.60 17.30 5.36
C VAL A 13 -10.73 16.32 6.16
N PHE A 14 -10.76 16.39 7.49
CA PHE A 14 -10.00 15.49 8.35
C PHE A 14 -10.40 14.02 8.13
N LEU A 15 -11.71 13.72 8.14
CA LEU A 15 -12.21 12.36 7.89
C LEU A 15 -11.80 11.85 6.50
N THR A 16 -11.88 12.71 5.49
CA THR A 16 -11.48 12.36 4.12
C THR A 16 -10.00 11.97 4.05
N ILE A 17 -9.11 12.76 4.64
CA ILE A 17 -7.67 12.46 4.70
C ILE A 17 -7.41 11.14 5.44
N LEU A 18 -8.12 10.90 6.53
CA LEU A 18 -7.98 9.67 7.33
C LEU A 18 -8.43 8.43 6.53
N PHE A 19 -9.58 8.50 5.86
CA PHE A 19 -10.07 7.40 5.02
C PHE A 19 -9.16 7.11 3.83
N VAL A 20 -8.67 8.14 3.15
CA VAL A 20 -7.74 7.99 2.02
C VAL A 20 -6.41 7.43 2.49
N GLY A 21 -5.86 7.92 3.60
CA GLY A 21 -4.63 7.40 4.20
C GLY A 21 -4.74 5.93 4.59
N LEU A 22 -5.86 5.55 5.23
CA LEU A 22 -6.14 4.15 5.59
C LEU A 22 -6.27 3.26 4.34
N PHE A 23 -6.97 3.74 3.31
CA PHE A 23 -7.09 3.02 2.04
C PHE A 23 -5.73 2.76 1.38
N ILE A 24 -4.86 3.78 1.31
CA ILE A 24 -3.51 3.66 0.75
C ILE A 24 -2.67 2.67 1.57
N LEU A 25 -2.77 2.72 2.91
CA LEU A 25 -2.07 1.79 3.79
C LEU A 25 -2.51 0.34 3.55
N LEU A 26 -3.82 0.10 3.45
CA LEU A 26 -4.36 -1.23 3.16
C LEU A 26 -3.90 -1.72 1.79
N LEU A 27 -3.94 -0.86 0.77
CA LEU A 27 -3.45 -1.18 -0.57
C LEU A 27 -1.96 -1.54 -0.55
N ASN A 28 -1.13 -0.84 0.21
CA ASN A 28 0.28 -1.16 0.36
C ASN A 28 0.50 -2.53 1.02
N ILE A 29 -0.23 -2.86 2.08
CA ILE A 29 -0.11 -4.16 2.75
C ILE A 29 -0.54 -5.28 1.79
N LEU A 30 -1.67 -5.11 1.10
CA LEU A 30 -2.18 -6.11 0.15
C LEU A 30 -1.21 -6.35 -1.00
N THR A 31 -0.67 -5.28 -1.60
CA THR A 31 0.31 -5.38 -2.69
C THR A 31 1.62 -6.00 -2.23
N SER A 32 2.06 -5.73 -1.00
CA SER A 32 3.26 -6.35 -0.42
C SER A 32 3.07 -7.85 -0.22
N ILE A 33 1.92 -8.27 0.32
CA ILE A 33 1.57 -9.69 0.48
C ILE A 33 1.46 -10.38 -0.89
N TRP A 34 0.85 -9.73 -1.88
CA TRP A 34 0.77 -10.29 -3.23
C TRP A 34 2.15 -10.45 -3.86
N SER A 35 3.05 -9.48 -3.68
CA SER A 35 4.43 -9.55 -4.17
C SER A 35 5.19 -10.73 -3.55
N TYR A 36 5.03 -10.96 -2.24
CA TYR A 36 5.58 -12.14 -1.56
C TYR A 36 5.07 -13.45 -2.19
N ARG A 37 3.74 -13.57 -2.32
CA ARG A 37 3.11 -14.79 -2.85
C ARG A 37 3.49 -15.05 -4.29
N ASP A 38 3.54 -14.02 -5.12
CA ASP A 38 3.93 -14.16 -6.52
C ASP A 38 5.42 -14.48 -6.67
N SER A 39 6.29 -13.90 -5.84
CA SER A 39 7.71 -14.28 -5.79
C SER A 39 7.88 -15.78 -5.55
N LEU A 40 7.14 -16.34 -4.59
CA LEU A 40 7.15 -17.78 -4.31
C LEU A 40 6.57 -18.63 -5.45
N ARG A 41 5.46 -18.19 -6.07
CA ARG A 41 4.85 -18.90 -7.21
C ARG A 41 5.78 -19.01 -8.40
N LYS A 42 6.72 -18.08 -8.53
CA LYS A 42 7.75 -18.02 -9.57
C LYS A 42 8.99 -18.84 -9.26
N GLY A 43 8.98 -19.59 -8.16
CA GLY A 43 10.11 -20.45 -7.79
C GLY A 43 11.28 -19.71 -7.15
N ASN A 44 11.12 -18.43 -6.77
CA ASN A 44 12.15 -17.74 -5.99
C ASN A 44 12.27 -18.33 -4.58
N SER A 45 13.42 -18.12 -3.95
CA SER A 45 13.65 -18.56 -2.57
C SER A 45 12.76 -17.81 -1.57
N LYS A 46 12.56 -18.42 -0.39
CA LYS A 46 11.75 -17.81 0.68
C LYS A 46 12.41 -16.53 1.20
N GLU A 47 13.73 -16.51 1.27
CA GLU A 47 14.54 -15.38 1.70
C GLU A 47 14.33 -14.19 0.74
N PHE A 48 14.37 -14.45 -0.57
CA PHE A 48 14.09 -13.43 -1.58
C PHE A 48 12.66 -12.88 -1.44
N ALA A 49 11.67 -13.77 -1.30
CA ALA A 49 10.28 -13.36 -1.14
C ALA A 49 10.08 -12.48 0.11
N ILE A 50 10.75 -12.80 1.23
CA ILE A 50 10.72 -11.98 2.45
C ILE A 50 11.37 -10.61 2.22
N ILE A 51 12.49 -10.54 1.51
CA ILE A 51 13.12 -9.25 1.14
C ILE A 51 12.16 -8.40 0.31
N VAL A 52 11.49 -9.00 -0.68
CA VAL A 52 10.46 -8.32 -1.50
C VAL A 52 9.31 -7.83 -0.62
N LEU A 53 8.81 -8.65 0.31
CA LEU A 53 7.73 -8.27 1.22
C LEU A 53 8.10 -7.05 2.07
N ILE A 54 9.28 -7.08 2.71
CA ILE A 54 9.75 -6.00 3.57
C ILE A 54 10.02 -4.75 2.71
N GLY A 55 10.70 -4.90 1.58
CA GLY A 55 10.97 -3.78 0.67
C GLY A 55 9.70 -3.12 0.16
N THR A 56 8.68 -3.90 -0.21
CA THR A 56 7.41 -3.36 -0.70
C THR A 56 6.56 -2.70 0.38
N LEU A 57 6.66 -3.17 1.63
CA LEU A 57 5.94 -2.62 2.78
C LEU A 57 6.49 -1.24 3.20
N PHE A 58 7.82 -1.06 3.22
CA PHE A 58 8.45 0.19 3.65
C PHE A 58 8.60 1.23 2.54
N PHE A 59 8.60 0.80 1.27
CA PHE A 59 8.75 1.69 0.12
C PHE A 59 7.51 1.61 -0.78
N PRO A 60 6.35 2.17 -0.42
CA PRO A 60 5.07 1.91 -1.10
C PRO A 60 5.06 2.21 -2.59
N ILE A 61 5.70 3.30 -3.04
CA ILE A 61 5.76 3.66 -4.47
C ILE A 61 6.65 2.67 -5.24
N ILE A 62 7.85 2.41 -4.72
CA ILE A 62 8.81 1.47 -5.33
C ILE A 62 8.24 0.05 -5.25
N GLY A 63 7.60 -0.30 -4.16
CA GLY A 63 6.95 -1.58 -3.90
C GLY A 63 5.83 -1.86 -4.89
N LEU A 64 5.04 -0.86 -5.26
CA LEU A 64 4.04 -1.00 -6.33
C LEU A 64 4.70 -1.30 -7.68
N ILE A 65 5.82 -0.65 -8.00
CA ILE A 65 6.59 -0.92 -9.23
C ILE A 65 7.16 -2.36 -9.20
N VAL A 66 7.77 -2.76 -8.09
CA VAL A 66 8.31 -4.11 -7.88
C VAL A 66 7.20 -5.16 -8.00
N TYR A 67 6.03 -4.91 -7.41
CA TYR A 67 4.85 -5.79 -7.58
C TYR A 67 4.51 -5.98 -9.05
N LEU A 68 4.41 -4.89 -9.83
CA LEU A 68 4.07 -4.97 -11.25
C LEU A 68 5.14 -5.73 -12.07
N ILE A 69 6.41 -5.56 -11.73
CA ILE A 69 7.51 -6.30 -12.37
C ILE A 69 7.38 -7.80 -12.05
N ILE A 70 7.32 -8.16 -10.77
CA ILE A 70 7.23 -9.55 -10.34
C ILE A 70 5.97 -10.21 -10.91
N ARG A 71 4.83 -9.52 -10.89
CA ARG A 71 3.55 -10.04 -11.41
C ARG A 71 3.59 -10.35 -12.90
N ASN A 72 4.22 -9.50 -13.70
CA ASN A 72 4.22 -9.58 -15.17
C ASN A 72 5.41 -10.33 -15.76
N ASP A 73 6.43 -10.60 -14.95
CA ASP A 73 7.48 -11.55 -15.30
C ASP A 73 6.83 -12.90 -15.67
N LYS A 74 7.39 -13.68 -16.60
CA LYS A 74 6.76 -14.92 -17.10
C LYS A 74 7.37 -16.15 -16.47
#